data_AF-A0A4P5YYV9-F1
#
_entry.id   AF-A0A4P5YYV9-F1
#
_cell.length_a   1.000
_cell.length_b   1.000
_cell.length_c   1.000
_cell.angle_alpha   90.00
_cell.angle_beta   90.00
_cell.angle_gamma   90.00
#
_symmetry.space_group_name_H-M   'P 1'
#
loop_
_entity.id
_entity.type
_entity.pdbx_description
1 polymer ?
#
loop_
_entity_poly.entity_id
_entity_poly.type
_entity_poly.pdbx_seq_one_letter_code
_entity_poly.pdbx_strand_id
1 'polypeptide(L)'
;MWKQPLIRAGLVLGAGFGGFADGIVLHQILGWHHLVCVTDHCRPTSIAQLQLQNTQDGFFHLTLWLITLAGTAMLFRAARQSDTPARGRGLVGSMLAGWGLFNFVEGLIDHQILGIHHVLPGHPNQLVFDLLFLVAGILLFLLGARLIHSPGTPQPSTSTPYAADAIQPGLIPR
;
A
#
# COMPACT_ATOMS: atom_id res chain seq x y z
N MET A 1 -16.91 -8.03 -1.32
CA MET A 1 -15.46 -8.19 -1.10
C MET A 1 -14.79 -6.88 -0.71
N TRP A 2 -14.75 -5.85 -1.57
CA TRP A 2 -14.34 -4.47 -1.25
C TRP A 2 -15.22 -3.77 -0.20
N LYS A 3 -16.36 -4.37 0.14
CA LYS A 3 -17.25 -3.90 1.21
C LYS A 3 -16.71 -4.19 2.61
N GLN A 4 -15.69 -5.06 2.75
CA GLN A 4 -15.08 -5.36 4.04
C GLN A 4 -14.32 -4.12 4.57
N PRO A 5 -14.65 -3.61 5.77
CA PRO A 5 -14.03 -2.41 6.33
C PRO A 5 -12.50 -2.47 6.37
N LEU A 6 -11.93 -3.63 6.71
CA LEU A 6 -10.48 -3.85 6.78
C LEU A 6 -9.79 -3.75 5.41
N ILE A 7 -10.41 -4.28 4.35
CA ILE A 7 -9.87 -4.22 3.00
C ILE A 7 -9.86 -2.77 2.50
N ARG A 8 -10.93 -2.01 2.76
CA ARG A 8 -10.99 -0.58 2.42
C ARG A 8 -9.93 0.22 3.16
N ALA A 9 -9.77 -0.04 4.45
CA ALA A 9 -8.74 0.62 5.26
C ALA A 9 -7.34 0.36 4.69
N GLY A 10 -7.02 -0.90 4.39
CA GLY A 10 -5.72 -1.24 3.83
C GLY A 10 -5.48 -0.66 2.43
N LEU A 11 -6.50 -0.60 1.56
CA LEU A 11 -6.37 0.07 0.26
C LEU A 11 -5.98 1.55 0.41
N VAL A 12 -6.70 2.29 1.24
CA VAL A 12 -6.45 3.73 1.45
C VAL A 12 -5.08 3.93 2.11
N LEU A 13 -4.77 3.12 3.13
CA LEU A 13 -3.48 3.17 3.81
C LEU A 13 -2.31 2.83 2.88
N GLY A 14 -2.50 1.81 2.03
CA GLY A 14 -1.53 1.38 1.02
C GLY A 14 -1.26 2.44 -0.04
N ALA A 15 -2.30 3.13 -0.52
CA ALA A 15 -2.14 4.24 -1.46
C ALA A 15 -1.31 5.38 -0.82
N GLY A 16 -1.60 5.74 0.44
CA GLY A 16 -0.82 6.73 1.17
C GLY A 16 0.65 6.35 1.34
N PHE A 17 0.93 5.11 1.77
CA PHE A 17 2.31 4.64 1.90
C PHE A 17 3.04 4.49 0.56
N GLY A 18 2.34 4.09 -0.50
CA GLY A 18 2.91 4.02 -1.84
C GLY A 18 3.34 5.37 -2.35
N GLY A 19 2.48 6.39 -2.20
CA GLY A 19 2.85 7.76 -2.54
C GLY A 19 3.97 8.31 -1.66
N PHE A 20 4.04 7.95 -0.38
CA PHE A 20 5.17 8.35 0.45
C PHE A 20 6.48 7.72 -0.02
N ALA A 21 6.44 6.44 -0.43
CA ALA A 21 7.62 5.79 -0.98
C ALA A 21 8.09 6.49 -2.27
N ASP A 22 7.17 6.89 -3.14
CA ASP A 22 7.46 7.71 -4.31
C ASP A 22 8.11 9.06 -3.92
N GLY A 23 7.43 9.86 -3.10
CA GLY A 23 7.91 11.19 -2.74
C GLY A 23 9.17 11.20 -1.87
N ILE A 24 9.42 10.16 -1.06
CA ILE A 24 10.64 10.06 -0.25
C ILE A 24 11.79 9.51 -1.10
N VAL A 25 11.59 8.37 -1.77
CA VAL A 25 12.68 7.70 -2.47
C VAL A 25 12.99 8.40 -3.78
N LEU A 26 11.99 8.66 -4.62
CA LEU A 26 12.21 9.21 -5.96
C LEU A 26 12.40 10.73 -5.92
N HIS A 27 11.61 11.48 -5.14
CA HIS A 27 11.75 12.95 -5.13
C HIS A 27 12.90 13.43 -4.24
N GLN A 28 13.13 12.82 -3.08
CA GLN A 28 14.03 13.39 -2.06
C GLN A 28 15.38 12.67 -1.97
N ILE A 29 15.40 11.34 -1.89
CA ILE A 29 16.64 10.57 -1.77
C ILE A 29 17.37 10.54 -3.12
N LEU A 30 16.66 10.18 -4.18
CA LEU A 30 17.25 10.05 -5.52
C LEU A 30 17.21 11.37 -6.30
N GLY A 31 16.26 12.25 -6.00
CA GLY A 31 16.09 13.52 -6.73
C GLY A 31 15.85 13.31 -8.22
N TRP A 32 15.14 12.25 -8.59
CA TRP A 32 14.89 11.91 -10.00
C TRP A 32 13.84 12.81 -10.63
N HIS A 33 12.82 13.15 -9.87
CA HIS A 33 11.73 14.04 -10.29
C HIS A 33 11.10 14.73 -9.08
N HIS A 34 10.24 15.71 -9.33
CA HIS A 34 9.43 16.41 -8.34
C HIS A 34 7.96 16.33 -8.79
N LEU A 35 7.01 16.70 -7.94
CA LEU A 35 5.58 16.74 -8.30
C LEU A 35 5.32 17.51 -9.60
N VAL A 36 6.04 18.62 -9.79
CA VAL A 36 6.01 19.38 -11.04
C VAL A 36 7.42 19.77 -11.41
N CYS A 37 7.89 19.28 -12.55
CA CYS A 37 9.20 19.65 -13.08
C CYS A 37 9.12 20.98 -13.82
N VAL A 38 9.89 21.97 -13.37
CA VAL A 38 9.95 23.32 -13.99
C VAL A 38 11.02 23.45 -15.09
N THR A 39 11.73 22.37 -15.39
CA THR A 39 12.75 22.26 -16.44
C THR A 39 12.70 20.87 -17.07
N ASP A 40 13.22 20.73 -18.30
CA ASP A 40 13.21 19.47 -19.08
C ASP A 40 13.86 18.28 -18.35
N HIS A 41 14.81 18.55 -17.45
CA HIS A 41 15.53 17.54 -16.67
C HIS A 41 15.16 17.51 -15.19
N CYS A 42 14.12 18.26 -14.78
CA CYS A 42 13.75 18.44 -13.38
C CYS A 42 14.91 18.92 -12.48
N ARG A 43 15.87 19.66 -13.05
CA ARG A 43 17.04 20.20 -12.35
C ARG A 43 16.88 21.71 -12.16
N PRO A 44 16.60 22.20 -10.94
CA PRO A 44 16.50 23.63 -10.70
C PRO A 44 17.83 24.33 -10.97
N THR A 45 17.80 25.44 -11.70
CA THR A 45 18.97 26.28 -11.98
C THR A 45 19.05 27.50 -11.05
N SER A 46 18.10 27.64 -10.13
CA SER A 46 18.05 28.70 -9.14
C SER A 46 17.44 28.23 -7.82
N ILE A 47 17.74 28.93 -6.73
CA ILE A 47 17.15 28.66 -5.40
C ILE A 47 15.62 28.83 -5.43
N ALA A 48 15.11 29.80 -6.19
CA ALA A 48 13.67 30.02 -6.33
C ALA A 48 12.95 28.81 -6.97
N GLN A 49 13.53 28.20 -8.01
CA GLN A 49 12.99 26.99 -8.63
C GLN A 49 13.08 25.77 -7.71
N LEU A 50 14.16 25.65 -6.94
CA LEU A 50 14.30 24.59 -5.95
C LEU A 50 13.23 24.73 -4.85
N GLN A 51 13.01 25.94 -4.35
CA GLN A 51 11.97 26.22 -3.35
C GLN A 51 10.57 25.95 -3.88
N LEU A 52 10.29 26.28 -5.14
CA LEU A 52 9.01 26.01 -5.77
C LEU A 52 8.73 24.50 -5.85
N GLN A 53 9.67 23.72 -6.40
CA GLN A 53 9.55 22.25 -6.49
C GLN A 53 9.41 21.61 -5.10
N ASN A 54 10.23 22.01 -4.13
CA ASN A 54 10.13 21.52 -2.75
C ASN A 54 8.79 21.88 -2.08
N THR A 55 8.22 23.05 -2.41
CA THR A 55 6.90 23.45 -1.91
C THR A 55 5.80 22.56 -2.50
N GLN A 56 5.89 22.25 -3.80
CA GLN A 56 4.95 21.36 -4.48
C GLN A 56 5.02 19.94 -3.93
N ASP A 57 6.21 19.39 -3.74
CA ASP A 57 6.42 18.10 -3.07
C ASP A 57 5.85 18.13 -1.65
N GLY A 58 6.00 19.23 -0.92
CA GLY A 58 5.39 19.41 0.41
C GLY A 58 3.87 19.27 0.42
N PHE A 59 3.17 19.84 -0.57
CA PHE A 59 1.72 19.67 -0.72
C PHE A 59 1.33 18.25 -1.12
N PHE A 60 2.13 17.59 -1.96
CA PHE A 60 1.97 16.19 -2.28
C PHE A 60 2.09 15.32 -1.02
N HIS A 61 3.15 15.52 -0.22
CA HIS A 61 3.36 14.83 1.05
C HIS A 61 2.24 15.10 2.06
N LEU A 62 1.75 16.33 2.16
CA LEU A 62 0.60 16.65 3.01
C LEU A 62 -0.65 15.87 2.57
N THR A 63 -0.89 15.77 1.27
CA THR A 63 -2.02 15.00 0.72
C THR A 63 -1.90 13.52 1.07
N LEU A 64 -0.72 12.94 0.89
CA LEU A 64 -0.44 11.54 1.25
C LEU A 64 -0.50 11.29 2.75
N TRP A 65 -0.07 12.26 3.56
CA TRP A 65 -0.21 12.23 5.01
C TRP A 65 -1.68 12.17 5.42
N LEU A 66 -2.54 13.00 4.82
CA LEU A 66 -3.99 12.98 5.07
C LEU A 66 -4.65 11.68 4.62
N ILE A 67 -4.26 11.14 3.45
CA ILE A 67 -4.71 9.83 2.97
C ILE A 67 -4.31 8.72 3.95
N THR A 68 -3.06 8.74 4.42
CA THR A 68 -2.53 7.79 5.40
C THR A 68 -3.26 7.89 6.73
N LEU A 69 -3.55 9.11 7.19
CA LEU A 69 -4.33 9.37 8.41
C LEU A 69 -5.76 8.84 8.27
N ALA A 70 -6.41 9.06 7.13
CA ALA A 70 -7.73 8.52 6.82
C ALA A 70 -7.72 6.98 6.80
N GLY A 71 -6.75 6.37 6.13
CA GLY A 71 -6.57 4.91 6.10
C GLY A 71 -6.35 4.33 7.50
N THR A 72 -5.57 5.01 8.32
CA THR A 72 -5.32 4.64 9.73
C THR A 72 -6.58 4.74 10.58
N ALA A 73 -7.35 5.83 10.45
CA ALA A 73 -8.63 5.99 11.14
C ALA A 73 -9.64 4.90 10.71
N MET A 74 -9.70 4.58 9.41
CA MET A 74 -10.51 3.49 8.88
C MET A 74 -10.07 2.14 9.45
N LEU A 75 -8.76 1.90 9.58
CA LEU A 75 -8.21 0.68 10.16
C LEU A 75 -8.62 0.52 11.63
N PHE A 76 -8.47 1.58 12.43
CA PHE A 76 -8.93 1.57 13.83
C PHE A 76 -10.43 1.32 13.96
N ARG A 77 -11.25 1.93 13.09
CA ARG A 77 -12.70 1.69 13.06
C ARG A 77 -13.03 0.26 12.67
N ALA A 78 -12.33 -0.31 11.70
CA ALA A 78 -12.52 -1.69 11.25
C ALA A 78 -12.14 -2.69 12.35
N ALA A 79 -11.03 -2.45 13.05
CA ALA A 79 -10.55 -3.30 14.14
C ALA A 79 -11.53 -3.35 15.34
N ARG A 80 -12.27 -2.26 15.59
CA ARG A 80 -13.30 -2.21 16.65
C ARG A 80 -14.60 -2.94 16.28
N GLN A 81 -14.84 -3.19 15.00
CA GLN A 81 -16.09 -3.79 14.49
C GLN A 81 -15.92 -5.27 14.10
N SER A 82 -14.69 -5.79 14.10
CA SER A 82 -14.43 -7.16 13.69
C SER A 82 -14.38 -8.12 14.88
N ASP A 83 -15.39 -8.98 15.00
CA ASP A 83 -15.33 -10.20 15.84
C ASP A 83 -14.39 -11.28 15.25
N THR A 84 -13.85 -11.03 14.05
CA THR A 84 -12.96 -11.94 13.34
C THR A 84 -11.51 -11.51 13.57
N PRO A 85 -10.57 -12.43 13.87
CA PRO A 85 -9.16 -12.11 13.93
C PRO A 85 -8.75 -11.46 12.60
N ALA A 86 -8.23 -10.24 12.67
CA ALA A 86 -7.72 -9.52 11.51
C ALA A 86 -6.72 -10.43 10.78
N ARG A 87 -7.12 -10.95 9.61
CA ARG A 87 -6.25 -11.77 8.77
C ARG A 87 -5.15 -10.83 8.28
N GLY A 88 -4.00 -10.78 8.96
CA GLY A 88 -2.88 -9.89 8.62
C GLY A 88 -2.50 -9.96 7.13
N ARG A 89 -2.63 -11.14 6.53
CA ARG A 89 -2.48 -11.35 5.07
C ARG A 89 -3.44 -10.51 4.22
N GLY A 90 -4.71 -10.40 4.63
CA GLY A 90 -5.72 -9.61 3.93
C GLY A 90 -5.45 -8.11 4.03
N LEU A 91 -4.97 -7.64 5.19
CA LEU A 91 -4.53 -6.24 5.36
C LEU A 91 -3.28 -5.93 4.53
N VAL A 92 -2.26 -6.78 4.58
CA VAL A 92 -1.04 -6.62 3.75
C VAL A 92 -1.40 -6.67 2.27
N GLY A 93 -2.27 -7.61 1.87
CA GLY A 93 -2.76 -7.71 0.50
C GLY A 93 -3.51 -6.46 0.04
N SER A 94 -4.38 -5.90 0.88
CA SER A 94 -5.07 -4.65 0.52
C SER A 94 -4.15 -3.43 0.53
N MET A 95 -3.12 -3.39 1.38
CA MET A 95 -2.10 -2.33 1.32
C MET A 95 -1.26 -2.40 0.04
N LEU A 96 -0.81 -3.59 -0.37
CA LEU A 96 -0.12 -3.76 -1.66
C LEU A 96 -1.03 -3.37 -2.84
N ALA A 97 -2.31 -3.73 -2.76
CA ALA A 97 -3.27 -3.33 -3.78
C ALA A 97 -3.47 -1.81 -3.83
N GLY A 98 -3.54 -1.15 -2.67
CA GLY A 98 -3.64 0.30 -2.56
C GLY A 98 -2.43 1.02 -3.14
N TRP A 99 -1.23 0.55 -2.81
CA TRP A 99 0.02 1.05 -3.38
C TRP A 99 0.03 0.88 -4.90
N GLY A 100 -0.23 -0.33 -5.39
CA GLY A 100 -0.24 -0.59 -6.83
C GLY A 100 -1.23 0.28 -7.59
N LEU A 101 -2.41 0.52 -7.00
CA LEU A 101 -3.41 1.43 -7.56
C LEU A 101 -2.91 2.88 -7.61
N PHE A 102 -2.25 3.36 -6.55
CA PHE A 102 -1.63 4.69 -6.55
C PHE A 102 -0.65 4.83 -7.70
N ASN A 103 0.35 3.94 -7.80
CA ASN A 103 1.35 3.98 -8.87
C ASN A 103 0.73 3.91 -10.27
N PHE A 104 -0.28 3.07 -10.46
CA PHE A 104 -0.90 2.94 -11.78
C PHE A 104 -1.71 4.20 -12.15
N VAL A 105 -2.49 4.76 -11.22
CA VAL A 105 -3.33 5.93 -11.48
C VAL A 105 -2.48 7.17 -11.69
N GLU A 106 -1.51 7.40 -10.81
CA GLU A 106 -0.56 8.52 -10.89
C GLU A 106 0.28 8.41 -12.17
N GLY A 107 0.92 7.26 -12.42
CA GLY A 107 1.68 7.04 -13.65
C GLY A 107 0.86 7.18 -14.93
N LEU A 108 -0.41 6.76 -14.93
CA LEU A 108 -1.27 6.86 -16.12
C LEU A 108 -1.69 8.30 -16.36
N ILE A 109 -2.15 8.99 -15.32
CA ILE A 109 -2.67 10.35 -15.45
C ILE A 109 -1.52 11.33 -15.62
N ASP A 110 -0.56 11.34 -14.71
CA ASP A 110 0.43 12.40 -14.59
C ASP A 110 1.61 12.21 -15.55
N HIS A 111 2.00 10.96 -15.83
CA HIS A 111 3.11 10.69 -16.76
C HIS A 111 2.65 10.55 -18.21
N GLN A 112 1.54 9.83 -18.47
CA GLN A 112 1.13 9.50 -19.84
C GLN A 112 0.11 10.47 -20.43
N ILE A 113 -0.93 10.85 -19.66
CA ILE A 113 -2.00 11.71 -20.16
C ILE A 113 -1.58 13.19 -20.07
N LEU A 114 -1.08 13.62 -18.92
CA LEU A 114 -0.70 15.00 -18.67
C LEU A 114 0.76 15.29 -19.03
N GLY A 115 1.65 14.32 -18.86
CA GLY A 115 3.08 14.47 -19.18
C GLY A 115 3.81 15.49 -18.31
N ILE A 116 3.36 15.68 -17.07
CA ILE A 116 3.88 16.71 -16.14
C ILE A 116 4.83 16.15 -15.08
N HIS A 117 4.88 14.82 -14.93
CA HIS A 117 5.54 14.16 -13.81
C HIS A 117 6.25 12.87 -14.27
N HIS A 118 7.19 12.93 -15.21
CA HIS A 118 7.88 11.70 -15.64
C HIS A 118 8.78 11.12 -14.54
N VAL A 119 8.97 9.79 -14.51
CA VAL A 119 9.78 9.10 -13.47
C VAL A 119 11.25 9.56 -13.51
N LEU A 120 11.79 9.76 -14.71
CA LEU A 120 13.15 10.24 -14.91
C LEU A 120 13.20 11.22 -16.09
N PRO A 121 12.79 12.48 -15.87
CA PRO A 121 12.60 13.49 -16.91
C PRO A 121 13.89 13.78 -17.69
N GLY A 122 13.77 13.85 -19.01
CA GLY A 122 14.85 14.15 -19.95
C GLY A 122 15.92 13.07 -20.09
N HIS A 123 15.71 11.88 -19.51
CA HIS A 123 16.53 10.70 -19.78
C HIS A 123 16.18 10.09 -21.16
N PRO A 124 17.15 9.56 -21.95
CA PRO A 124 16.87 8.99 -23.27
C PRO A 124 15.81 7.87 -23.28
N ASN A 125 15.69 7.15 -22.16
CA ASN A 125 14.71 6.07 -21.96
C ASN A 125 13.54 6.47 -21.05
N GLN A 126 13.19 7.75 -20.92
CA GLN A 126 12.13 8.25 -20.03
C GLN A 126 10.83 7.42 -20.12
N LEU A 127 10.34 7.17 -21.33
CA LEU A 127 9.14 6.36 -21.56
C LEU A 127 9.25 4.95 -20.95
N VAL A 128 10.43 4.32 -21.02
CA VAL A 128 10.64 2.99 -20.44
C VAL A 128 10.50 3.05 -18.92
N PHE A 129 11.03 4.09 -18.27
CA PHE A 129 10.87 4.26 -16.82
C PHE A 129 9.41 4.47 -16.43
N ASP A 130 8.66 5.28 -17.18
CA ASP A 130 7.23 5.48 -16.91
C ASP A 130 6.41 4.18 -17.09
N LEU A 131 6.72 3.41 -18.14
CA LEU A 131 6.07 2.12 -18.38
C LEU A 131 6.41 1.10 -17.29
N LEU A 132 7.67 1.06 -16.82
CA LEU A 132 8.06 0.21 -15.71
C LEU A 132 7.32 0.58 -14.42
N PHE A 133 7.10 1.87 -14.17
CA PHE A 133 6.33 2.34 -13.03
C PHE A 133 4.86 1.92 -13.10
N LEU A 134 4.22 2.05 -14.26
CA LEU A 134 2.86 1.54 -14.53
C LEU A 134 2.76 0.03 -14.32
N VAL A 135 3.70 -0.73 -14.91
CA VAL A 135 3.74 -2.19 -14.78
C VAL A 135 3.95 -2.60 -13.32
N ALA A 136 4.84 -1.92 -12.59
CA ALA A 136 5.02 -2.16 -11.16
C ALA A 136 3.72 -1.93 -10.38
N GLY A 137 2.97 -0.87 -10.71
CA GLY A 137 1.63 -0.62 -10.14
C GLY A 137 0.65 -1.77 -10.37
N ILE A 138 0.56 -2.27 -11.61
CA ILE A 138 -0.29 -3.43 -11.95
C ILE A 138 0.16 -4.67 -11.19
N LEU A 139 1.46 -4.97 -11.14
CA LEU A 139 1.98 -6.15 -10.47
C LEU A 139 1.71 -6.11 -8.95
N LEU A 140 1.92 -4.96 -8.30
CA LEU A 140 1.58 -4.75 -6.89
C LEU A 140 0.08 -4.93 -6.65
N PHE A 141 -0.76 -4.39 -7.53
CA PHE A 141 -2.21 -4.54 -7.44
C PHE A 141 -2.65 -6.01 -7.50
N LEU A 142 -2.17 -6.74 -8.51
CA LEU A 142 -2.50 -8.15 -8.70
C LEU A 142 -1.96 -9.04 -7.56
N LEU A 143 -0.74 -8.77 -7.08
CA LEU A 143 -0.18 -9.46 -5.92
C LEU A 143 -1.04 -9.23 -4.67
N GLY A 144 -1.44 -7.98 -4.44
CA GLY A 144 -2.32 -7.61 -3.34
C GLY A 144 -3.67 -8.33 -3.41
N ALA A 145 -4.32 -8.31 -4.59
CA ALA A 145 -5.57 -9.02 -4.84
C ALA A 145 -5.45 -10.53 -4.57
N ARG A 146 -4.35 -11.16 -5.01
CA ARG A 146 -4.08 -12.58 -4.76
C ARG A 146 -3.95 -12.90 -3.27
N LEU A 147 -3.26 -12.04 -2.50
CA LEU A 147 -3.10 -12.24 -1.06
C LEU A 147 -4.44 -12.11 -0.30
N ILE A 148 -5.34 -11.24 -0.77
CA ILE A 148 -6.69 -11.11 -0.23
C ILE A 148 -7.51 -12.40 -0.46
N HIS A 149 -7.28 -13.12 -1.56
CA HIS A 149 -8.06 -14.32 -1.95
C HIS A 149 -7.47 -15.66 -1.52
N SER A 150 -6.22 -15.68 -1.05
CA SER A 150 -5.59 -16.93 -0.65
C SER A 150 -6.25 -17.48 0.64
N PRO A 151 -6.69 -18.76 0.67
CA PRO A 151 -7.16 -19.40 1.89
C PRO A 151 -6.08 -19.28 2.97
N GLY A 152 -6.46 -18.87 4.18
CA GLY A 152 -5.54 -18.91 5.32
C GLY A 152 -5.10 -20.34 5.57
N THR A 153 -3.86 -20.55 5.98
CA THR A 153 -3.40 -21.86 6.47
C THR A 153 -4.38 -22.31 7.56
N PRO A 154 -4.98 -23.50 7.47
CA PRO A 154 -5.81 -24.02 8.55
C PRO A 154 -5.00 -24.00 9.84
N GLN A 155 -5.47 -23.32 10.88
CA GLN A 155 -4.89 -23.53 12.20
C GLN A 155 -5.11 -25.01 12.55
N PRO A 156 -4.08 -25.72 13.05
CA PRO A 156 -4.29 -27.04 13.61
C PRO A 156 -5.37 -26.90 14.67
N SER A 157 -6.48 -27.63 14.51
CA SER A 157 -7.53 -27.68 15.51
C SER A 157 -6.90 -28.17 16.81
N THR A 158 -6.83 -27.31 17.83
CA THR A 158 -6.46 -27.70 19.20
C THR A 158 -7.60 -28.46 19.89
N SER A 159 -8.34 -29.28 19.14
CA SER A 159 -9.21 -30.29 19.69
C SER A 159 -8.35 -31.51 19.96
N THR A 160 -7.72 -31.56 21.12
CA THR A 160 -7.25 -32.83 21.69
C THR A 160 -8.48 -33.63 22.09
N PRO A 161 -8.79 -34.79 21.49
CA PRO A 161 -9.85 -35.67 21.99
C PRO A 161 -9.17 -36.87 22.68
N TYR A 162 -8.67 -36.68 23.90
CA TYR A 162 -8.23 -37.75 24.80
C TYR A 162 -7.90 -37.11 26.16
N ALA A 163 -8.46 -37.42 27.32
CA ALA A 163 -9.29 -38.54 27.74
C ALA A 163 -10.26 -38.05 28.82
N ALA A 164 -11.56 -38.23 28.58
CA ALA A 164 -12.59 -38.20 29.60
C ALA A 164 -13.42 -39.45 29.39
N ASP A 165 -12.84 -40.62 29.69
CA ASP A 165 -13.54 -41.88 29.97
C ASP A 165 -12.51 -42.97 30.28
N ALA A 166 -12.29 -43.23 31.57
CA ALA A 166 -11.99 -44.55 32.15
C ALA A 166 -11.61 -44.44 33.63
N ILE A 167 -12.52 -43.99 34.50
CA ILE A 167 -12.56 -44.50 35.88
C ILE A 167 -14.03 -44.74 36.22
N GLN A 168 -14.46 -46.00 36.04
CA GLN A 168 -15.73 -46.46 36.59
C GLN A 168 -15.65 -46.60 38.12
N PRO A 169 -16.76 -46.35 38.84
CA PRO A 169 -16.83 -46.52 40.29
C PRO A 169 -17.09 -47.99 40.67
N GLY A 170 -16.28 -48.53 41.58
CA GLY A 170 -16.68 -49.63 42.46
C GLY A 170 -16.09 -51.01 42.17
N LEU A 171 -15.18 -51.45 43.06
CA LEU A 171 -15.11 -52.82 43.56
C LEU A 171 -14.27 -52.84 44.84
N ILE A 172 -14.96 -52.86 45.98
CA ILE A 172 -14.40 -53.29 47.27
C ILE A 172 -14.63 -54.80 47.35
N PRO A 173 -13.58 -55.61 47.55
CA PRO A 173 -13.71 -56.87 48.25
C PRO A 173 -12.85 -56.89 49.52
N ARG A 174 -13.57 -57.05 50.64
CA ARG A 174 -13.21 -57.53 51.99
C ARG A 174 -11.80 -57.27 52.53
#